data_AF-A0A8S3TV91-F1
#
_entry.id   AF-A0A8S3TV91-F1
#
_cell.length_a   1.000
_cell.length_b   1.000
_cell.length_c   1.000
_cell.angle_alpha   90.00
_cell.angle_beta   90.00
_cell.angle_gamma   90.00
#
_symmetry.space_group_name_H-M   'P 1'
#
loop_
_entity.id
_entity.type
_entity.pdbx_description
1 polymer ?
#
loop_
_entity_poly.entity_id
_entity_poly.type
_entity_poly.pdbx_seq_one_letter_code
_entity_poly.pdbx_strand_id
1 'polypeptide(L)'
;MLNPLAEVFLPSYMKSLESDDKLDNDKVDNLDKGNAFINKCTHFCKKYKKDLLCDVNVDTLNIKINKVGLVAQDKLNDTEFKNTIEIHNQIVQSGYPNYLGCRIPVKSGINVDFFRENLIDYDDEIICEFLQFGAPIGYQGEMLNEGSSKVKNHKGATDFHDEILAYLLKEATYGAIIGPFDKNPFSCHFKISPLNSVYKKDSVERRVILDLSFPPGRSVNDFISKDVYLGERVQLSYPKVDDLVGIIKDKGGKCLVFKKDLKRAYRQIPIDPGDLHLVGFQWDNKLFADRVLPMGLRSSALICQRITTAVSFMFYKMGYMVINYLDDFGGADTVDKADEAYIALGALLDSCGLEESKQKGVAPTTRMEFLGITVDTVKLTLEVPDQFLKKDDILHEQLLEVNKYIITLNEFLGQNSPDFNLDILASRKRHYDLQTSYSTSFALYFF
;
A
#
# COMPACT_ATOMS: atom_id res chain seq x y z
N MET A 1 -21.16 32.27 -30.84
CA MET A 1 -21.48 33.54 -30.17
C MET A 1 -21.36 33.31 -28.68
N LEU A 2 -20.33 33.88 -28.05
CA LEU A 2 -20.13 33.82 -26.60
C LEU A 2 -21.09 34.80 -25.89
N ASN A 3 -21.55 34.43 -24.70
CA ASN A 3 -22.53 35.14 -23.89
C ASN A 3 -21.95 36.51 -23.40
N PRO A 4 -22.69 37.64 -23.45
CA PRO A 4 -22.18 38.99 -23.13
C PRO A 4 -21.66 39.22 -21.70
N LEU A 5 -21.79 38.24 -20.81
CA LEU A 5 -21.28 38.32 -19.43
C LEU A 5 -19.76 38.04 -19.33
N ALA A 6 -19.16 37.40 -20.34
CA ALA A 6 -17.73 37.05 -20.32
C ALA A 6 -16.80 38.23 -20.67
N GLU A 7 -17.28 39.20 -21.46
CA GLU A 7 -16.49 40.38 -21.87
C GLU A 7 -16.33 41.42 -20.76
N VAL A 8 -17.18 41.41 -19.74
CA VAL A 8 -17.17 42.43 -18.68
C VAL A 8 -16.25 42.07 -17.51
N PHE A 9 -16.04 40.78 -17.21
CA PHE A 9 -15.36 40.35 -15.98
C PHE A 9 -13.88 39.99 -16.12
N LEU A 10 -13.42 39.55 -17.29
CA LEU A 10 -12.01 39.19 -17.49
C LEU A 10 -11.04 40.39 -17.37
N PRO A 11 -11.32 41.59 -17.92
CA PRO A 11 -10.37 42.71 -17.85
C PRO A 11 -10.23 43.30 -16.44
N SER A 12 -11.29 43.26 -15.62
CA SER A 12 -11.29 43.79 -14.26
C SER A 12 -10.49 42.91 -13.28
N TYR A 13 -10.53 41.59 -13.49
CA TYR A 13 -9.79 40.62 -12.66
C TYR A 13 -8.29 40.64 -12.94
N MET A 14 -7.89 40.72 -14.21
CA MET A 14 -6.47 40.82 -14.61
C MET A 14 -5.82 42.12 -14.11
N LYS A 15 -6.57 43.23 -14.08
CA LYS A 15 -6.10 44.50 -13.49
C LYS A 15 -5.88 44.44 -11.98
N SER A 16 -6.58 43.56 -11.26
CA SER A 16 -6.40 43.40 -9.80
C SER A 16 -5.17 42.59 -9.40
N LEU A 17 -4.57 41.86 -10.35
CA LEU A 17 -3.39 41.03 -10.12
C LEU A 17 -2.07 41.76 -10.41
N GLU A 18 -2.12 42.91 -11.11
CA GLU A 18 -0.94 43.69 -11.49
C GLU A 18 -0.67 44.90 -10.57
N SER A 19 -1.55 45.21 -9.62
CA SER A 19 -1.36 46.31 -8.66
C SER A 19 -1.36 45.83 -7.21
N ASP A 20 -0.20 46.04 -6.57
CA ASP A 20 0.02 46.32 -5.16
C ASP A 20 0.18 45.16 -4.15
N ASP A 21 1.47 44.98 -3.81
CA ASP A 21 2.00 44.95 -2.45
C ASP A 21 1.08 45.60 -1.39
N LYS A 22 0.49 44.77 -0.51
CA LYS A 22 0.44 44.91 0.97
C LYS A 22 -0.63 43.98 1.58
N LEU A 23 -0.30 43.44 2.75
CA LEU A 23 -1.15 42.57 3.57
C LEU A 23 -2.47 43.23 4.01
N ASP A 24 -3.62 42.51 3.95
CA ASP A 24 -4.56 42.36 5.08
C ASP A 24 -5.66 41.26 4.87
N ASN A 25 -6.36 40.93 5.96
CA ASN A 25 -7.13 39.71 6.28
C ASN A 25 -8.48 39.39 5.56
N ASP A 26 -8.82 39.99 4.42
CA ASP A 26 -10.15 39.79 3.78
C ASP A 26 -10.24 38.67 2.71
N LYS A 27 -9.31 37.69 2.71
CA LYS A 27 -9.24 36.64 1.66
C LYS A 27 -10.14 35.42 1.85
N VAL A 28 -10.87 35.29 2.96
CA VAL A 28 -11.66 34.07 3.22
C VAL A 28 -12.98 34.07 2.42
N ASP A 29 -13.66 35.20 2.28
CA ASP A 29 -14.96 35.25 1.57
C ASP A 29 -14.86 35.21 0.03
N ASN A 30 -13.70 35.55 -0.53
CA ASN A 30 -13.47 35.48 -1.98
C ASN A 30 -13.03 34.08 -2.45
N LEU A 31 -12.45 33.25 -1.58
CA LEU A 31 -12.12 31.85 -1.89
C LEU A 31 -13.40 31.01 -2.05
N ASP A 32 -14.41 31.24 -1.22
CA ASP A 32 -15.68 30.49 -1.26
C ASP A 32 -16.52 30.81 -2.50
N LYS A 33 -16.46 32.06 -2.99
CA LYS A 33 -17.09 32.44 -4.26
C LYS A 33 -16.35 31.88 -5.48
N GLY A 34 -15.02 31.80 -5.43
CA GLY A 34 -14.19 31.16 -6.45
C GLY A 34 -14.43 29.64 -6.56
N ASN A 35 -14.50 28.96 -5.42
CA ASN A 35 -14.80 27.52 -5.36
C ASN A 35 -16.24 27.20 -5.80
N ALA A 36 -17.21 28.05 -5.49
CA ALA A 36 -18.58 27.89 -5.98
C ALA A 36 -18.70 28.08 -7.50
N PHE A 37 -17.88 28.94 -8.10
CA PHE A 37 -17.82 29.13 -9.57
C PHE A 37 -17.17 27.93 -10.26
N ILE A 38 -16.03 27.45 -9.74
CA ILE A 38 -15.35 26.25 -10.26
C ILE A 38 -16.28 25.03 -10.18
N ASN A 39 -16.97 24.83 -9.06
CA ASN A 39 -17.90 23.70 -8.91
C ASN A 39 -19.10 23.79 -9.87
N LYS A 40 -19.62 24.99 -10.15
CA LYS A 40 -20.67 25.19 -11.18
C LYS A 40 -20.16 24.93 -12.59
N CYS A 41 -18.94 25.34 -12.92
CA CYS A 41 -18.30 25.05 -14.21
C CYS A 41 -18.04 23.53 -14.38
N THR A 42 -17.55 22.85 -13.35
CA THR A 42 -17.34 21.38 -13.37
C THR A 42 -18.66 20.61 -13.50
N HIS A 43 -19.74 21.08 -12.86
CA HIS A 43 -21.08 20.50 -13.01
C HIS A 43 -21.64 20.73 -14.43
N PHE A 44 -21.42 21.91 -15.01
CA PHE A 44 -21.85 22.23 -16.37
C PHE A 44 -21.09 21.40 -17.43
N CYS A 45 -19.77 21.23 -17.28
CA CYS A 45 -18.95 20.37 -18.14
C CYS A 45 -19.33 18.88 -18.03
N LYS A 46 -19.74 18.39 -16.85
CA LYS A 46 -20.22 17.01 -16.67
C LYS A 46 -21.62 16.76 -17.26
N LYS A 47 -22.48 17.78 -17.28
CA LYS A 47 -23.87 17.66 -17.76
C LYS A 47 -24.01 17.67 -19.28
N TYR A 48 -23.08 18.30 -20.00
CA TYR A 48 -23.11 18.41 -21.46
C TYR A 48 -21.88 17.71 -22.08
N LYS A 49 -21.91 16.38 -22.13
CA LYS A 49 -20.98 15.58 -22.95
C LYS A 49 -21.24 15.87 -24.44
N LYS A 50 -20.54 16.85 -25.00
CA LYS A 50 -20.25 16.95 -26.44
C LYS A 50 -19.01 17.81 -26.67
N ASP A 51 -17.96 17.17 -27.15
CA ASP A 51 -16.90 17.73 -28.00
C ASP A 51 -16.03 18.89 -27.44
N LEU A 52 -15.39 18.69 -26.28
CA LEU A 52 -14.11 19.37 -25.96
C LEU A 52 -13.02 18.34 -25.62
N LEU A 53 -12.62 17.56 -26.63
CA LEU A 53 -11.23 17.13 -26.76
C LEU A 53 -10.44 18.36 -27.23
N CYS A 54 -10.09 19.24 -26.32
CA CYS A 54 -9.14 20.31 -26.58
C CYS A 54 -7.83 19.95 -25.87
N ASP A 55 -6.79 19.80 -26.68
CA ASP A 55 -5.39 19.60 -26.36
C ASP A 55 -5.03 19.86 -24.88
N VAL A 56 -4.88 18.77 -24.12
CA VAL A 56 -4.10 18.83 -22.89
C VAL A 56 -2.69 19.18 -23.33
N ASN A 57 -2.33 20.46 -23.18
CA ASN A 57 -1.08 21.02 -23.68
C ASN A 57 0.10 20.17 -23.20
N VAL A 58 0.83 19.57 -24.14
CA VAL A 58 2.02 18.73 -23.91
C VAL A 58 3.04 19.46 -23.03
N ASP A 59 3.10 20.80 -23.12
CA ASP A 59 3.95 21.64 -22.27
C ASP A 59 3.57 21.58 -20.80
N THR A 60 2.27 21.59 -20.46
CA THR A 60 1.78 21.46 -19.08
C THR A 60 2.08 20.07 -18.50
N LEU A 61 1.98 19.03 -19.34
CA LEU A 61 2.32 17.65 -18.95
C LEU A 61 3.82 17.51 -18.68
N ASN A 62 4.65 18.05 -19.57
CA ASN A 62 6.11 18.08 -19.44
C ASN A 62 6.53 18.85 -18.18
N ILE A 63 5.88 19.98 -17.86
CA ILE A 63 6.14 20.73 -16.62
C ILE A 63 5.87 19.87 -15.38
N LYS A 64 4.78 19.10 -15.36
CA LYS A 64 4.43 18.25 -14.20
C LYS A 64 5.41 17.09 -14.02
N ILE A 65 5.85 16.43 -15.10
CA ILE A 65 6.84 15.35 -15.01
C ILE A 65 8.23 15.87 -14.67
N ASN A 66 8.62 17.01 -15.25
CA ASN A 66 9.84 17.69 -14.86
C ASN A 66 9.79 18.04 -13.37
N LYS A 67 8.63 18.43 -12.82
CA LYS A 67 8.47 18.63 -11.38
C LYS A 67 8.60 17.34 -10.57
N VAL A 68 8.10 16.20 -11.05
CA VAL A 68 8.35 14.88 -10.42
C VAL A 68 9.85 14.60 -10.39
N GLY A 69 10.55 14.85 -11.51
CA GLY A 69 12.00 14.67 -11.59
C GLY A 69 12.78 15.61 -10.69
N LEU A 70 12.44 16.89 -10.65
CA LEU A 70 13.03 17.86 -9.74
C LEU A 70 12.82 17.44 -8.29
N VAL A 71 11.62 16.99 -7.90
CA VAL A 71 11.35 16.54 -6.53
C VAL A 71 12.10 15.23 -6.19
N ALA A 72 12.19 14.30 -7.14
CA ALA A 72 12.97 13.07 -6.96
C ALA A 72 14.47 13.39 -6.77
N GLN A 73 15.00 14.32 -7.57
CA GLN A 73 16.38 14.83 -7.50
C GLN A 73 16.64 15.71 -6.25
N ASP A 74 15.64 16.45 -5.76
CA ASP A 74 15.79 17.25 -4.55
C ASP A 74 15.78 16.38 -3.28
N LYS A 75 15.03 15.27 -3.29
CA LYS A 75 14.97 14.32 -2.16
C LYS A 75 16.10 13.31 -2.15
N LEU A 76 16.59 12.94 -3.32
CA LEU A 76 17.80 12.16 -3.54
C LEU A 76 18.73 13.09 -4.31
N ASN A 77 19.56 13.87 -3.60
CA ASN A 77 20.50 14.77 -4.26
C ASN A 77 21.26 14.04 -5.40
N ASP A 78 21.71 14.74 -6.44
CA ASP A 78 22.32 14.12 -7.63
C ASP A 78 23.43 13.09 -7.29
N THR A 79 24.10 13.27 -6.16
CA THR A 79 25.07 12.32 -5.58
C THR A 79 24.40 11.03 -5.08
N GLU A 80 23.33 11.09 -4.29
CA GLU A 80 22.54 9.93 -3.84
C GLU A 80 21.91 9.15 -5.01
N PHE A 81 21.52 9.86 -6.06
CA PHE A 81 21.00 9.25 -7.28
C PHE A 81 22.06 8.49 -8.07
N LYS A 82 23.23 9.11 -8.32
CA LYS A 82 24.38 8.44 -8.96
C LYS A 82 24.88 7.26 -8.11
N ASN A 83 24.92 7.44 -6.79
CA ASN A 83 25.25 6.38 -5.86
C ASN A 83 24.28 5.19 -5.98
N THR A 84 22.98 5.41 -6.16
CA THR A 84 22.01 4.30 -6.28
C THR A 84 22.29 3.41 -7.51
N ILE A 85 22.62 4.02 -8.65
CA ILE A 85 22.96 3.28 -9.88
C ILE A 85 24.29 2.55 -9.74
N GLU A 86 25.30 3.18 -9.13
CA GLU A 86 26.59 2.56 -8.87
C GLU A 86 26.48 1.39 -7.89
N ILE A 87 25.75 1.57 -6.78
CA ILE A 87 25.46 0.54 -5.77
C ILE A 87 24.75 -0.65 -6.44
N HIS A 88 23.72 -0.39 -7.25
CA HIS A 88 23.03 -1.44 -8.00
C HIS A 88 24.01 -2.25 -8.85
N ASN A 89 24.84 -1.58 -9.66
CA ASN A 89 25.80 -2.25 -10.53
C ASN A 89 26.84 -3.07 -9.73
N GLN A 90 27.31 -2.56 -8.59
CA GLN A 90 28.22 -3.28 -7.70
C GLN A 90 27.57 -4.56 -7.14
N ILE A 91 26.33 -4.47 -6.67
CA ILE A 91 25.60 -5.62 -6.12
C ILE A 91 25.35 -6.67 -7.21
N VAL A 92 24.85 -6.26 -8.38
CA VAL A 92 24.65 -7.18 -9.51
C VAL A 92 25.95 -7.85 -9.94
N GLN A 93 27.07 -7.12 -9.99
CA GLN A 93 28.38 -7.68 -10.31
C GLN A 93 28.89 -8.67 -9.25
N SER A 94 28.49 -8.52 -7.99
CA SER A 94 28.86 -9.45 -6.92
C SER A 94 28.24 -10.84 -7.10
N GLY A 95 27.10 -10.93 -7.80
CA GLY A 95 26.36 -12.18 -8.00
C GLY A 95 25.58 -12.65 -6.75
N TYR A 96 25.59 -11.88 -5.67
CA TYR A 96 24.86 -12.18 -4.44
C TYR A 96 23.86 -11.07 -4.12
N PRO A 97 22.74 -11.39 -3.44
CA PRO A 97 21.91 -10.38 -2.80
C PRO A 97 22.74 -9.46 -1.90
N ASN A 98 22.37 -8.19 -1.79
CA ASN A 98 23.16 -7.18 -1.08
C ASN A 98 23.43 -7.57 0.37
N TYR A 99 22.46 -8.14 1.07
CA TYR A 99 22.62 -8.56 2.47
C TYR A 99 23.69 -9.67 2.67
N LEU A 100 24.00 -10.44 1.63
CA LEU A 100 25.06 -11.46 1.65
C LEU A 100 26.39 -10.97 1.04
N GLY A 101 26.31 -10.17 -0.03
CA GLY A 101 27.45 -9.70 -0.80
C GLY A 101 28.00 -8.38 -0.30
N CYS A 102 27.62 -7.29 -0.99
CA CYS A 102 28.21 -5.96 -0.76
C CYS A 102 27.86 -5.33 0.59
N ARG A 103 26.73 -5.72 1.21
CA ARG A 103 26.24 -5.22 2.50
C ARG A 103 26.23 -3.69 2.59
N ILE A 104 25.74 -3.06 1.52
CA ILE A 104 25.64 -1.60 1.44
C ILE A 104 24.31 -1.17 2.06
N PRO A 105 24.29 -0.38 3.16
CA PRO A 105 23.04 0.00 3.82
C PRO A 105 22.10 0.78 2.90
N VAL A 106 20.81 0.47 2.97
CA VAL A 106 19.76 1.21 2.26
C VAL A 106 19.22 2.34 3.13
N LYS A 107 18.95 3.49 2.51
CA LYS A 107 18.31 4.62 3.18
C LYS A 107 16.82 4.33 3.37
N SER A 108 16.40 4.15 4.62
CA SER A 108 15.01 3.97 5.02
C SER A 108 14.70 4.78 6.30
N GLY A 109 13.42 4.89 6.66
CA GLY A 109 13.00 5.47 7.94
C GLY A 109 13.02 4.48 9.11
N ILE A 110 13.38 3.23 8.84
CA ILE A 110 13.28 2.12 9.81
C ILE A 110 14.49 2.15 10.75
N ASN A 111 14.22 2.02 12.05
CA ASN A 111 15.24 1.99 13.09
C ASN A 111 15.75 0.55 13.28
N VAL A 112 16.70 0.12 12.44
CA VAL A 112 17.18 -1.27 12.45
C VAL A 112 17.89 -1.63 13.75
N ASP A 113 18.58 -0.69 14.39
CA ASP A 113 19.28 -0.95 15.65
C ASP A 113 18.26 -1.28 16.76
N PHE A 114 17.13 -0.56 16.81
CA PHE A 114 16.04 -0.90 17.71
C PHE A 114 15.47 -2.30 17.45
N PHE A 115 15.33 -2.72 16.18
CA PHE A 115 14.92 -4.10 15.87
C PHE A 115 15.92 -5.11 16.44
N ARG A 116 17.22 -4.92 16.21
CA ARG A 116 18.26 -5.84 16.70
C ARG A 116 18.29 -5.94 18.22
N GLU A 117 18.11 -4.82 18.91
CA GLU A 117 18.12 -4.77 20.37
C GLU A 117 16.88 -5.47 20.99
N ASN A 118 15.75 -5.50 20.28
CA ASN A 118 14.47 -5.97 20.81
C ASN A 118 13.98 -7.32 20.24
N LEU A 119 14.72 -7.91 19.31
CA LEU A 119 14.46 -9.25 18.74
C LEU A 119 15.30 -10.36 19.37
N ILE A 120 15.74 -10.17 20.61
CA ILE A 120 16.40 -11.24 21.38
C ILE A 120 15.43 -12.42 21.53
N ASP A 121 15.89 -13.62 21.20
CA ASP A 121 15.12 -14.88 21.16
C ASP A 121 14.04 -14.93 20.05
N TYR A 122 14.14 -14.11 19.01
CA TYR A 122 13.26 -14.18 17.85
C TYR A 122 13.87 -15.04 16.74
N ASP A 123 13.14 -16.05 16.27
CA ASP A 123 13.69 -17.05 15.33
C ASP A 123 14.08 -16.47 13.95
N ASP A 124 13.43 -15.39 13.52
CA ASP A 124 13.58 -14.82 12.19
C ASP A 124 14.46 -13.55 12.18
N GLU A 125 15.72 -13.67 12.63
CA GLU A 125 16.64 -12.53 12.79
C GLU A 125 17.09 -11.90 11.45
N ILE A 126 17.02 -12.65 10.34
CA ILE A 126 17.45 -12.19 9.01
C ILE A 126 16.65 -10.97 8.53
N ILE A 127 15.45 -10.71 9.10
CA ILE A 127 14.69 -9.51 8.76
C ILE A 127 15.48 -8.23 9.07
N CYS A 128 16.35 -8.21 10.09
CA CYS A 128 17.20 -7.06 10.39
C CYS A 128 18.16 -6.78 9.22
N GLU A 129 18.64 -7.83 8.56
CA GLU A 129 19.49 -7.73 7.38
C GLU A 129 18.71 -7.20 6.19
N PHE A 130 17.46 -7.63 6.01
CA PHE A 130 16.59 -7.09 4.96
C PHE A 130 16.22 -5.62 5.20
N LEU A 131 15.99 -5.24 6.45
CA LEU A 131 15.69 -3.86 6.82
C LEU A 131 16.92 -2.95 6.61
N GLN A 132 18.13 -3.44 6.89
CA GLN A 132 19.36 -2.66 6.72
C GLN A 132 19.90 -2.64 5.28
N PHE A 133 19.83 -3.75 4.56
CA PHE A 133 20.49 -3.92 3.26
C PHE A 133 19.50 -4.07 2.10
N GLY A 134 18.19 -4.02 2.37
CA GLY A 134 17.13 -4.19 1.40
C GLY A 134 16.70 -5.65 1.26
N ALA A 135 15.39 -5.87 1.17
CA ALA A 135 14.82 -7.21 1.05
C ALA A 135 14.90 -7.71 -0.40
N PRO A 136 15.53 -8.87 -0.67
CA PRO A 136 15.54 -9.45 -2.00
C PRO A 136 14.13 -9.83 -2.44
N ILE A 137 13.78 -9.61 -3.71
CA ILE A 137 12.42 -9.89 -4.19
C ILE A 137 12.18 -11.39 -4.46
N GLY A 138 13.24 -12.21 -4.44
CA GLY A 138 13.17 -13.66 -4.64
C GLY A 138 13.05 -14.10 -6.10
N TYR A 139 13.51 -13.26 -7.04
CA TYR A 139 13.52 -13.57 -8.46
C TYR A 139 14.58 -14.64 -8.79
N GLN A 140 14.17 -15.66 -9.55
CA GLN A 140 15.00 -16.82 -9.92
C GLN A 140 15.15 -16.96 -11.44
N GLY A 141 14.64 -15.98 -12.21
CA GLY A 141 14.72 -16.00 -13.66
C GLY A 141 16.14 -15.70 -14.13
N GLU A 142 16.48 -16.18 -15.32
CA GLU A 142 17.70 -15.72 -15.98
C GLU A 142 17.59 -14.23 -16.32
N MET A 143 18.73 -13.56 -16.35
CA MET A 143 18.83 -12.20 -16.90
C MET A 143 18.48 -12.25 -18.38
N LEU A 144 17.22 -11.92 -18.70
CA LEU A 144 16.74 -11.96 -20.08
C LEU A 144 17.46 -10.88 -20.91
N ASN A 145 18.17 -11.32 -21.96
CA ASN A 145 18.73 -10.43 -23.00
C ASN A 145 17.66 -10.00 -24.04
N GLU A 146 16.38 -10.13 -23.72
CA GLU A 146 15.32 -9.82 -24.67
C GLU A 146 15.10 -8.31 -24.75
N GLY A 147 15.08 -7.79 -25.98
CA GLY A 147 14.85 -6.37 -26.25
C GLY A 147 13.59 -5.84 -25.59
N SER A 148 13.64 -4.59 -25.14
CA SER A 148 12.54 -3.87 -24.50
C SER A 148 11.28 -3.94 -25.37
N SER A 149 10.38 -4.88 -25.06
CA SER A 149 9.05 -4.86 -25.65
C SER A 149 8.36 -3.58 -25.18
N LYS A 150 7.76 -2.81 -26.09
CA LYS A 150 6.98 -1.63 -25.71
C LYS A 150 5.81 -2.09 -24.83
N VAL A 151 5.92 -1.94 -23.52
CA VAL A 151 4.86 -2.26 -22.57
C VAL A 151 3.95 -1.04 -22.45
N LYS A 152 2.65 -1.25 -22.63
CA LYS A 152 1.63 -0.21 -22.48
C LYS A 152 0.97 -0.33 -21.11
N ASN A 153 0.85 0.78 -20.39
CA ASN A 153 0.10 0.84 -19.14
C ASN A 153 -1.37 0.48 -19.35
N HIS A 154 -1.97 -0.10 -18.31
CA HIS A 154 -3.37 -0.51 -18.33
C HIS A 154 -4.32 0.68 -18.32
N LYS A 155 -5.56 0.49 -18.80
CA LYS A 155 -6.60 1.53 -18.82
C LYS A 155 -6.84 2.17 -17.46
N GLY A 156 -6.80 1.36 -16.39
CA GLY A 156 -6.97 1.85 -15.04
C GLY A 156 -5.90 2.86 -14.62
N ALA A 157 -4.73 2.91 -15.27
CA ALA A 157 -3.76 4.00 -15.11
C ALA A 157 -3.90 5.08 -16.18
N THR A 158 -3.98 4.71 -17.47
CA THR A 158 -3.98 5.70 -18.57
C THR A 158 -5.21 6.60 -18.59
N ASP A 159 -6.36 6.13 -18.10
CA ASP A 159 -7.60 6.90 -18.06
C ASP A 159 -7.60 7.93 -16.90
N PHE A 160 -6.61 7.87 -15.99
CA PHE A 160 -6.53 8.66 -14.75
C PHE A 160 -5.16 9.34 -14.63
N HIS A 161 -4.78 10.08 -15.68
CA HIS A 161 -3.42 10.60 -15.86
C HIS A 161 -2.96 11.51 -14.72
N ASP A 162 -3.79 12.48 -14.33
CA ASP A 162 -3.45 13.44 -13.27
C ASP A 162 -3.28 12.76 -11.90
N GLU A 163 -4.09 11.73 -11.60
CA GLU A 163 -3.97 10.95 -10.36
C GLU A 163 -2.68 10.13 -10.33
N ILE A 164 -2.25 9.57 -11.47
CA ILE A 164 -0.96 8.88 -11.56
C ILE A 164 0.20 9.86 -11.38
N LEU A 165 0.16 11.04 -12.02
CA LEU A 165 1.18 12.06 -11.82
C LEU A 165 1.26 12.52 -10.36
N ALA A 166 0.13 12.72 -9.70
CA ALA A 166 0.08 13.07 -8.29
C ALA A 166 0.66 11.95 -7.40
N TYR A 167 0.38 10.69 -7.73
CA TYR A 167 0.99 9.53 -7.07
C TYR A 167 2.51 9.52 -7.26
N LEU A 168 3.02 9.66 -8.48
CA LEU A 168 4.46 9.66 -8.76
C LEU A 168 5.18 10.80 -8.04
N LEU A 169 4.61 12.00 -8.04
CA LEU A 169 5.15 13.13 -7.28
C LEU A 169 5.25 12.79 -5.79
N LYS A 170 4.21 12.19 -5.23
CA LYS A 170 4.17 11.80 -3.82
C LYS A 170 5.22 10.72 -3.51
N GLU A 171 5.32 9.68 -4.33
CA GLU A 171 6.33 8.63 -4.14
C GLU A 171 7.76 9.15 -4.29
N ALA A 172 7.99 10.11 -5.19
CA ALA A 172 9.25 10.83 -5.28
C ALA A 172 9.56 11.64 -4.00
N THR A 173 8.57 12.33 -3.41
CA THR A 173 8.77 13.04 -2.13
C THR A 173 9.18 12.13 -0.98
N TYR A 174 8.76 10.86 -1.02
CA TYR A 174 9.14 9.83 -0.05
C TYR A 174 10.46 9.13 -0.37
N GLY A 175 11.09 9.42 -1.52
CA GLY A 175 12.27 8.69 -2.00
C GLY A 175 11.99 7.22 -2.35
N ALA A 176 10.72 6.85 -2.52
CA ALA A 176 10.26 5.48 -2.75
C ALA A 176 10.43 5.01 -4.21
N ILE A 177 10.67 5.95 -5.13
CA ILE A 177 10.98 5.69 -6.54
C ILE A 177 12.26 6.41 -6.95
N ILE A 178 12.91 5.91 -7.99
CA ILE A 178 13.97 6.58 -8.74
C ILE A 178 13.54 6.84 -10.18
N GLY A 179 14.16 7.84 -10.79
CA GLY A 179 13.79 8.39 -12.09
C GLY A 179 13.30 9.83 -11.94
N PRO A 180 12.81 10.46 -13.01
CA PRO A 180 12.66 9.93 -14.36
C PRO A 180 14.00 9.71 -15.07
N PHE A 181 14.15 8.61 -15.80
CA PHE A 181 15.27 8.36 -16.70
C PHE A 181 14.83 8.43 -18.17
N ASP A 182 15.67 9.01 -19.02
CA ASP A 182 15.47 9.01 -20.48
C ASP A 182 15.77 7.66 -21.14
N LYS A 183 16.64 6.87 -20.51
CA LYS A 183 17.09 5.55 -20.97
C LYS A 183 17.39 4.67 -19.78
N ASN A 184 17.56 3.36 -20.02
CA ASN A 184 17.97 2.42 -18.98
C ASN A 184 19.24 2.94 -18.27
N PRO A 185 19.17 3.19 -16.94
CA PRO A 185 20.32 3.68 -16.18
C PRO A 185 21.27 2.58 -15.71
N PHE A 186 20.86 1.30 -15.75
CA PHE A 186 21.60 0.17 -15.20
C PHE A 186 22.47 -0.53 -16.26
N SER A 187 23.47 -1.29 -15.79
CA SER A 187 24.34 -2.09 -16.67
C SER A 187 23.68 -3.39 -17.17
N CYS A 188 22.58 -3.80 -16.57
CA CYS A 188 21.79 -4.99 -16.94
C CYS A 188 20.46 -4.62 -17.63
N HIS A 189 19.70 -5.63 -18.06
CA HIS A 189 18.38 -5.43 -18.65
C HIS A 189 17.42 -4.76 -17.66
N PHE A 190 16.72 -3.72 -18.09
CA PHE A 190 15.71 -3.04 -17.29
C PHE A 190 14.31 -3.52 -17.64
N LYS A 191 13.71 -4.30 -16.73
CA LYS A 191 12.37 -4.85 -16.91
C LYS A 191 11.33 -3.76 -16.68
N ILE A 192 10.48 -3.54 -17.68
CA ILE A 192 9.37 -2.59 -17.60
C ILE A 192 8.06 -3.37 -17.42
N SER A 193 7.36 -3.13 -16.32
CA SER A 193 6.02 -3.63 -16.06
C SER A 193 4.97 -2.50 -16.18
N PRO A 194 3.74 -2.81 -16.63
CA PRO A 194 2.72 -1.78 -16.80
C PRO A 194 2.17 -1.34 -15.44
N LEU A 195 1.86 -0.04 -15.34
CA LEU A 195 1.04 0.47 -14.24
C LEU A 195 -0.44 0.19 -14.49
N ASN A 196 -1.14 -0.11 -13.41
CA ASN A 196 -2.59 -0.07 -13.32
C ASN A 196 -3.01 0.80 -12.13
N SER A 197 -4.27 1.18 -12.06
CA SER A 197 -4.82 1.67 -10.80
C SER A 197 -6.30 1.35 -10.66
N VAL A 198 -6.74 1.25 -9.40
CA VAL A 198 -8.12 0.94 -9.02
C VAL A 198 -8.55 1.88 -7.89
N TYR A 199 -9.84 2.10 -7.70
CA TYR A 199 -10.31 2.86 -6.54
C TYR A 199 -9.98 2.11 -5.25
N LYS A 200 -9.55 2.84 -4.23
CA LYS A 200 -9.54 2.31 -2.86
C LYS A 200 -10.99 2.10 -2.43
N LYS A 201 -11.21 1.09 -1.58
CA LYS A 201 -12.53 0.80 -1.02
C LYS A 201 -13.09 2.07 -0.36
N ASP A 202 -14.33 2.40 -0.70
CA ASP A 202 -15.08 3.54 -0.17
C ASP A 202 -14.35 4.90 -0.27
N SER A 203 -13.47 5.06 -1.27
CA SER A 203 -12.66 6.26 -1.43
C SER A 203 -12.55 6.68 -2.90
N VAL A 204 -12.46 7.99 -3.12
CA VAL A 204 -12.16 8.58 -4.43
C VAL A 204 -10.68 8.48 -4.78
N GLU A 205 -9.82 8.15 -3.81
CA GLU A 205 -8.39 7.95 -4.04
C GLU A 205 -8.14 6.64 -4.79
N ARG A 206 -7.12 6.66 -5.65
CA ARG A 206 -6.70 5.50 -6.42
C ARG A 206 -5.52 4.79 -5.75
N ARG A 207 -5.52 3.46 -5.85
CA ARG A 207 -4.40 2.59 -5.52
C ARG A 207 -3.68 2.27 -6.83
N VAL A 208 -2.45 2.76 -6.96
CA VAL A 208 -1.57 2.43 -8.09
C VAL A 208 -0.92 1.08 -7.83
N ILE A 209 -0.88 0.24 -8.87
CA ILE A 209 -0.36 -1.13 -8.82
C ILE A 209 0.65 -1.26 -9.96
N LEU A 210 1.83 -1.79 -9.65
CA LEU A 210 2.79 -2.20 -10.66
C LEU A 210 2.49 -3.65 -11.03
N ASP A 211 2.04 -3.90 -12.25
CA ASP A 211 1.62 -5.23 -12.68
C ASP A 211 2.85 -6.09 -13.02
N LEU A 212 3.45 -6.65 -11.97
CA LEU A 212 4.58 -7.56 -12.05
C LEU A 212 4.18 -8.98 -12.47
N SER A 213 2.89 -9.22 -12.74
CA SER A 213 2.36 -10.45 -13.31
C SER A 213 2.12 -10.36 -14.83
N PHE A 214 2.48 -9.23 -15.46
CA PHE A 214 2.32 -9.02 -16.90
C PHE A 214 3.67 -8.96 -17.65
N PRO A 215 3.72 -9.49 -18.89
CA PRO A 215 2.75 -10.42 -19.47
C PRO A 215 2.87 -11.80 -18.83
N PRO A 216 1.77 -12.56 -18.68
CA PRO A 216 1.80 -13.90 -18.11
C PRO A 216 2.79 -14.83 -18.84
N GLY A 217 3.50 -15.67 -18.07
CA GLY A 217 4.56 -16.57 -18.53
C GLY A 217 5.92 -15.91 -18.76
N ARG A 218 6.02 -14.58 -18.66
CA ARG A 218 7.25 -13.81 -18.90
C ARG A 218 7.39 -12.60 -17.96
N SER A 219 6.53 -12.50 -16.96
CA SER A 219 6.49 -11.43 -15.99
C SER A 219 7.53 -11.65 -14.89
N VAL A 220 7.74 -10.65 -14.03
CA VAL A 220 8.66 -10.77 -12.90
C VAL A 220 8.16 -11.82 -11.91
N ASN A 221 6.86 -11.81 -11.62
CA ASN A 221 6.23 -12.75 -10.71
C ASN A 221 6.24 -14.20 -11.23
N ASP A 222 6.33 -14.43 -12.54
CA ASP A 222 6.43 -15.81 -13.08
C ASP A 222 7.73 -16.50 -12.64
N PHE A 223 8.77 -15.73 -12.33
CA PHE A 223 10.06 -16.23 -11.88
C PHE A 223 10.30 -16.03 -10.38
N ILE A 224 9.26 -15.67 -9.61
CA ILE A 224 9.30 -15.67 -8.14
C ILE A 224 8.48 -16.86 -7.68
N SER A 225 9.10 -17.80 -6.95
CA SER A 225 8.38 -18.99 -6.47
C SER A 225 7.24 -18.61 -5.51
N LYS A 226 6.16 -19.39 -5.52
CA LYS A 226 5.02 -19.22 -4.60
C LYS A 226 5.31 -19.83 -3.22
N ASP A 227 6.10 -20.89 -3.20
CA ASP A 227 6.30 -21.75 -2.03
C ASP A 227 7.75 -21.76 -1.53
N VAL A 228 8.64 -21.03 -2.23
CA VAL A 228 10.06 -20.94 -1.91
C VAL A 228 10.51 -19.49 -1.92
N TYR A 229 11.20 -19.05 -0.88
CA TYR A 229 11.81 -17.74 -0.79
C TYR A 229 13.26 -17.89 -0.35
N LEU A 230 14.20 -17.41 -1.17
CA LEU A 230 15.64 -17.49 -0.91
C LEU A 230 16.18 -18.90 -0.60
N GLY A 231 15.59 -19.92 -1.25
CA GLY A 231 15.99 -21.32 -1.10
C GLY A 231 15.25 -22.08 0.00
N GLU A 232 14.48 -21.38 0.84
CA GLU A 232 13.71 -22.00 1.92
C GLU A 232 12.24 -22.15 1.53
N ARG A 233 11.62 -23.26 1.95
CA ARG A 233 10.18 -23.43 1.78
C ARG A 233 9.47 -22.47 2.73
N VAL A 234 8.58 -21.67 2.17
CA VAL A 234 7.80 -20.71 2.94
C VAL A 234 6.32 -21.01 2.76
N GLN A 235 5.64 -21.20 3.87
CA GLN A 235 4.20 -21.26 3.92
C GLN A 235 3.69 -20.02 4.64
N LEU A 236 3.15 -19.07 3.88
CA LEU A 236 2.59 -17.86 4.43
C LEU A 236 1.24 -18.18 5.08
N SER A 237 1.24 -18.33 6.40
CA SER A 237 0.02 -18.42 7.20
C SER A 237 -0.28 -17.06 7.81
N TYR A 238 -1.46 -16.53 7.52
CA TYR A 238 -1.94 -15.31 8.15
C TYR A 238 -2.75 -15.64 9.40
N PRO A 239 -2.66 -14.82 10.46
CA PRO A 239 -3.55 -14.98 11.60
C PRO A 239 -5.00 -14.74 11.17
N LYS A 240 -5.90 -15.46 11.84
CA LYS A 240 -7.34 -15.44 11.61
C LYS A 240 -8.02 -14.56 12.64
N VAL A 241 -9.30 -14.24 12.39
CA VAL A 241 -10.15 -13.58 13.39
C VAL A 241 -10.23 -14.42 14.67
N ASP A 242 -10.15 -15.74 14.54
CA ASP A 242 -10.14 -16.74 15.61
C ASP A 242 -9.03 -16.47 16.64
N ASP A 243 -7.86 -16.00 16.19
CA ASP A 243 -6.73 -15.69 17.07
C ASP A 243 -7.05 -14.46 17.95
N LEU A 244 -7.73 -13.44 17.41
CA LEU A 244 -8.21 -12.29 18.19
C LEU A 244 -9.29 -12.71 19.18
N VAL A 245 -10.16 -13.64 18.81
CA VAL A 245 -11.15 -14.22 19.71
C VAL A 245 -10.47 -14.97 20.86
N GLY A 246 -9.37 -15.67 20.59
CA GLY A 246 -8.51 -16.27 21.61
C GLY A 246 -8.04 -15.24 22.65
N ILE A 247 -7.49 -14.10 22.18
CA ILE A 247 -7.07 -13.01 23.08
C ILE A 247 -8.26 -12.50 23.91
N ILE A 248 -9.41 -12.25 23.30
CA ILE A 248 -10.62 -11.75 23.99
C ILE A 248 -11.05 -12.73 25.10
N LYS A 249 -11.01 -14.03 24.84
CA LYS A 249 -11.35 -15.05 25.83
C LYS A 249 -10.41 -15.03 27.02
N ASP A 250 -9.10 -14.92 26.76
CA ASP A 250 -8.09 -14.89 27.81
C ASP A 250 -8.21 -13.64 28.69
N LYS A 251 -8.61 -12.51 28.11
CA LYS A 251 -8.86 -11.25 28.83
C LYS A 251 -10.24 -11.19 29.52
N GLY A 252 -11.19 -12.00 29.06
CA GLY A 252 -12.54 -12.11 29.60
C GLY A 252 -13.56 -11.16 28.95
N GLY A 253 -14.84 -11.41 29.23
CA GLY A 253 -15.92 -10.60 28.68
C GLY A 253 -15.84 -9.13 29.10
N LYS A 254 -16.28 -8.23 28.21
CA LYS A 254 -16.17 -6.77 28.34
C LYS A 254 -14.73 -6.22 28.30
N CYS A 255 -13.74 -7.02 27.91
CA CYS A 255 -12.43 -6.50 27.56
C CYS A 255 -12.55 -5.47 26.42
N LEU A 256 -11.54 -4.63 26.27
CA LEU A 256 -11.51 -3.63 25.21
C LEU A 256 -10.62 -4.13 24.08
N VAL A 257 -11.15 -4.09 22.86
CA VAL A 257 -10.44 -4.36 21.61
C VAL A 257 -9.94 -3.05 21.01
N PHE A 258 -8.77 -3.09 20.35
CA PHE A 258 -8.18 -1.95 19.67
C PHE A 258 -7.47 -2.40 18.39
N LYS A 259 -7.24 -1.47 17.46
CA LYS A 259 -6.43 -1.73 16.27
C LYS A 259 -5.59 -0.54 15.82
N LYS A 260 -4.48 -0.84 15.15
CA LYS A 260 -3.63 0.13 14.45
C LYS A 260 -3.29 -0.40 13.06
N ASP A 261 -3.15 0.50 12.09
CA ASP A 261 -2.86 0.18 10.68
C ASP A 261 -1.60 0.94 10.26
N LEU A 262 -0.71 0.31 9.47
CA LEU A 262 0.47 1.01 8.93
C LEU A 262 0.11 1.84 7.71
N LYS A 263 0.59 3.09 7.70
CA LYS A 263 0.44 3.96 6.53
C LYS A 263 1.40 3.51 5.43
N ARG A 264 0.90 3.27 4.23
CA ARG A 264 1.73 2.87 3.07
C ARG A 264 2.63 1.66 3.37
N ALA A 265 2.13 0.66 4.11
CA ALA A 265 2.90 -0.45 4.67
C ALA A 265 4.07 -0.98 3.80
N TYR A 266 3.78 -1.59 2.64
CA TYR A 266 4.81 -2.11 1.74
C TYR A 266 5.85 -1.05 1.34
N ARG A 267 5.40 0.18 1.14
CA ARG A 267 6.24 1.30 0.70
C ARG A 267 7.16 1.86 1.77
N GLN A 268 7.08 1.35 3.00
CA GLN A 268 8.05 1.64 4.06
C GLN A 268 9.25 0.69 4.03
N ILE A 269 9.10 -0.48 3.40
CA ILE A 269 10.10 -1.56 3.43
C ILE A 269 10.98 -1.47 2.18
N PRO A 270 12.30 -1.27 2.32
CA PRO A 270 13.21 -1.18 1.18
C PRO A 270 13.40 -2.54 0.50
N ILE A 271 13.56 -2.52 -0.82
CA ILE A 271 13.99 -3.71 -1.57
C ILE A 271 15.51 -3.75 -1.71
N ASP A 272 16.04 -4.92 -2.03
CA ASP A 272 17.45 -5.09 -2.38
C ASP A 272 17.81 -4.18 -3.56
N PRO A 273 18.83 -3.30 -3.44
CA PRO A 273 19.23 -2.44 -4.55
C PRO A 273 19.68 -3.21 -5.79
N GLY A 274 20.10 -4.48 -5.67
CA GLY A 274 20.38 -5.37 -6.79
C GLY A 274 19.13 -5.69 -7.63
N ASP A 275 17.93 -5.61 -7.06
CA ASP A 275 16.67 -5.98 -7.71
C ASP A 275 15.94 -4.78 -8.36
N LEU A 276 16.46 -3.55 -8.25
CA LEU A 276 15.81 -2.34 -8.79
C LEU A 276 15.45 -2.45 -10.28
N HIS A 277 16.31 -3.12 -11.05
CA HIS A 277 16.12 -3.34 -12.49
C HIS A 277 14.90 -4.21 -12.83
N LEU A 278 14.36 -4.96 -11.86
CA LEU A 278 13.20 -5.85 -12.02
C LEU A 278 11.88 -5.18 -11.68
N VAL A 279 11.90 -4.05 -10.97
CA VAL A 279 10.69 -3.31 -10.55
C VAL A 279 10.54 -1.98 -11.31
N GLY A 280 10.92 -2.00 -12.58
CA GLY A 280 10.85 -0.86 -13.48
C GLY A 280 9.45 -0.65 -14.07
N PHE A 281 9.11 0.61 -14.32
CA PHE A 281 7.91 1.01 -15.06
C PHE A 281 8.18 2.26 -15.90
N GLN A 282 7.25 2.54 -16.82
CA GLN A 282 7.33 3.70 -17.70
C GLN A 282 6.10 4.57 -17.54
N TRP A 283 6.31 5.89 -17.43
CA TRP A 283 5.24 6.88 -17.49
C TRP A 283 5.66 8.04 -18.39
N ASP A 284 4.83 8.39 -19.38
CA ASP A 284 5.08 9.47 -20.34
C ASP A 284 6.51 9.46 -20.93
N ASN A 285 6.92 8.28 -21.41
CA ASN A 285 8.23 8.02 -22.02
C ASN A 285 9.45 8.21 -21.10
N LYS A 286 9.23 8.35 -19.78
CA LYS A 286 10.27 8.32 -18.77
C LYS A 286 10.23 7.01 -18.01
N LEU A 287 11.41 6.47 -17.70
CA LEU A 287 11.56 5.26 -16.92
C LEU A 287 11.67 5.60 -15.44
N PHE A 288 11.13 4.73 -14.61
CA PHE A 288 11.19 4.81 -13.14
C PHE A 288 11.36 3.41 -12.58
N ALA A 289 11.90 3.30 -11.37
CA ALA A 289 11.92 2.04 -10.63
C ALA A 289 11.56 2.26 -9.17
N ASP A 290 10.91 1.29 -8.57
CA ASP A 290 10.63 1.28 -7.14
C ASP A 290 11.88 0.96 -6.31
N ARG A 291 12.03 1.61 -5.15
CA ARG A 291 13.08 1.35 -4.15
C ARG A 291 12.58 0.65 -2.89
N VAL A 292 11.27 0.49 -2.80
CA VAL A 292 10.54 -0.10 -1.68
C VAL A 292 9.51 -1.08 -2.25
N LEU A 293 9.02 -2.01 -1.44
CA LEU A 293 8.14 -3.08 -1.92
C LEU A 293 6.93 -2.49 -2.66
N PRO A 294 6.74 -2.78 -3.96
CA PRO A 294 5.60 -2.29 -4.70
C PRO A 294 4.36 -3.16 -4.47
N MET A 295 3.19 -2.56 -4.67
CA MET A 295 1.96 -3.33 -4.83
C MET A 295 2.00 -4.06 -6.17
N GLY A 296 1.67 -5.36 -6.15
CA GLY A 296 1.72 -6.25 -7.31
C GLY A 296 2.93 -7.19 -7.33
N LEU A 297 3.95 -6.98 -6.49
CA LEU A 297 5.06 -7.92 -6.32
C LEU A 297 4.63 -9.12 -5.47
N ARG A 298 4.93 -10.35 -5.95
CA ARG A 298 4.55 -11.60 -5.29
C ARG A 298 5.08 -11.73 -3.86
N SER A 299 6.33 -11.34 -3.62
CA SER A 299 6.99 -11.46 -2.32
C SER A 299 6.65 -10.33 -1.34
N SER A 300 5.99 -9.25 -1.77
CA SER A 300 5.69 -8.10 -0.89
C SER A 300 4.91 -8.48 0.36
N ALA A 301 3.87 -9.31 0.21
CA ALA A 301 3.01 -9.72 1.31
C ALA A 301 3.77 -10.57 2.34
N LEU A 302 4.60 -11.52 1.86
CA LEU A 302 5.44 -12.34 2.72
C LEU A 302 6.44 -11.49 3.51
N ILE A 303 7.19 -10.63 2.83
CA ILE A 303 8.23 -9.81 3.48
C ILE A 303 7.58 -8.88 4.50
N CYS A 304 6.44 -8.26 4.16
CA CYS A 304 5.70 -7.40 5.08
C CYS A 304 5.20 -8.18 6.30
N GLN A 305 4.60 -9.36 6.11
CA GLN A 305 4.12 -10.19 7.21
C GLN A 305 5.25 -10.56 8.18
N ARG A 306 6.44 -10.93 7.69
CA ARG A 306 7.59 -11.27 8.53
C ARG A 306 8.00 -10.08 9.41
N ILE A 307 8.11 -8.89 8.81
CA ILE A 307 8.47 -7.66 9.53
C ILE A 307 7.42 -7.29 10.58
N THR A 308 6.13 -7.33 10.24
CA THR A 308 5.07 -6.99 11.21
C THR A 308 4.89 -8.05 12.28
N THR A 309 5.22 -9.31 12.00
CA THR A 309 5.23 -10.39 13.01
C THR A 309 6.33 -10.16 14.04
N ALA A 310 7.48 -9.64 13.62
CA ALA A 310 8.55 -9.26 14.53
C ALA A 310 8.13 -8.12 15.47
N VAL A 311 7.37 -7.15 14.97
CA VAL A 311 6.75 -6.10 15.81
C VAL A 311 5.77 -6.72 16.82
N SER A 312 4.91 -7.64 16.39
CA SER A 312 3.99 -8.36 17.29
C SER A 312 4.75 -9.13 18.38
N PHE A 313 5.91 -9.72 18.05
CA PHE A 313 6.77 -10.39 19.02
C PHE A 313 7.35 -9.42 20.06
N MET A 314 7.87 -8.27 19.63
CA MET A 314 8.33 -7.23 20.57
C MET A 314 7.19 -6.78 21.50
N PHE A 315 5.99 -6.57 20.95
CA PHE A 315 4.81 -6.21 21.72
C PHE A 315 4.41 -7.29 22.73
N TYR A 316 4.56 -8.57 22.35
CA TYR A 316 4.42 -9.70 23.25
C TYR A 316 5.42 -9.69 24.40
N LYS A 317 6.70 -9.38 24.13
CA LYS A 317 7.74 -9.26 25.17
C LYS A 317 7.46 -8.10 26.13
N MET A 318 6.71 -7.08 25.70
CA MET A 318 6.21 -5.99 26.57
C MET A 318 5.01 -6.41 27.46
N GLY A 319 4.48 -7.62 27.28
CA GLY A 319 3.36 -8.16 28.08
C GLY A 319 1.97 -7.95 27.48
N TYR A 320 1.90 -7.54 26.21
CA TYR A 320 0.65 -7.29 25.49
C TYR A 320 0.45 -8.26 24.33
N MET A 321 -0.77 -8.41 23.82
CA MET A 321 -1.07 -9.34 22.73
C MET A 321 -1.76 -8.63 21.57
N VAL A 322 -1.26 -8.89 20.36
CA VAL A 322 -1.88 -8.51 19.09
C VAL A 322 -1.80 -9.67 18.11
N ILE A 323 -2.70 -9.66 17.14
CA ILE A 323 -2.56 -10.38 15.89
C ILE A 323 -2.29 -9.36 14.78
N ASN A 324 -1.44 -9.71 13.81
CA ASN A 324 -1.11 -8.85 12.68
C ASN A 324 -1.41 -9.56 11.36
N TYR A 325 -2.34 -9.01 10.60
CA TYR A 325 -2.55 -9.39 9.21
C TYR A 325 -1.89 -8.33 8.34
N LEU A 326 -0.74 -8.65 7.75
CA LEU A 326 0.10 -7.70 7.01
C LEU A 326 0.33 -6.43 7.84
N ASP A 327 -0.33 -5.33 7.50
CA ASP A 327 -0.22 -4.01 8.10
C ASP A 327 -1.29 -3.66 9.15
N ASP A 328 -2.25 -4.54 9.38
CA ASP A 328 -3.37 -4.35 10.31
C ASP A 328 -3.13 -5.13 11.61
N PHE A 329 -2.90 -4.42 12.71
CA PHE A 329 -2.68 -4.97 14.05
C PHE A 329 -3.98 -4.87 14.86
N GLY A 330 -4.45 -5.99 15.40
CA GLY A 330 -5.62 -6.06 16.26
C GLY A 330 -5.29 -6.69 17.60
N GLY A 331 -5.65 -6.04 18.71
CA GLY A 331 -5.39 -6.54 20.06
C GLY A 331 -6.59 -6.38 20.97
N ALA A 332 -6.50 -6.99 22.15
CA ALA A 332 -7.47 -6.82 23.21
C ALA A 332 -6.79 -6.86 24.57
N ASP A 333 -7.29 -6.07 25.52
CA ASP A 333 -6.87 -6.16 26.92
C ASP A 333 -7.99 -5.82 27.89
N THR A 334 -7.75 -6.04 29.18
CA THR A 334 -8.66 -5.63 30.25
C THR A 334 -8.86 -4.11 30.26
N VAL A 335 -9.96 -3.65 30.84
CA VAL A 335 -10.34 -2.22 30.83
C VAL A 335 -9.25 -1.33 31.43
N ASP A 336 -8.52 -1.82 32.44
CA ASP A 336 -7.45 -1.10 33.11
C ASP A 336 -6.14 -1.04 32.30
N LYS A 337 -5.95 -1.93 31.31
CA LYS A 337 -4.69 -2.03 30.52
C LYS A 337 -4.83 -1.66 29.06
N ALA A 338 -6.03 -1.67 28.49
CA ALA A 338 -6.17 -1.55 27.05
C ALA A 338 -5.69 -0.21 26.49
N ASP A 339 -5.89 0.90 27.22
CA ASP A 339 -5.35 2.21 26.84
C ASP A 339 -3.81 2.21 26.86
N GLU A 340 -3.21 1.62 27.89
CA GLU A 340 -1.76 1.46 27.99
C GLU A 340 -1.23 0.62 26.82
N ALA A 341 -1.86 -0.51 26.52
CA ALA A 341 -1.50 -1.39 25.41
C ALA A 341 -1.60 -0.67 24.06
N TYR A 342 -2.69 0.07 23.83
CA TYR A 342 -2.88 0.82 22.59
C TYR A 342 -1.82 1.92 22.40
N ILE A 343 -1.49 2.66 23.47
CA ILE A 343 -0.44 3.68 23.44
C ILE A 343 0.93 3.01 23.22
N ALA A 344 1.21 1.93 23.94
CA ALA A 344 2.45 1.18 23.84
C ALA A 344 2.68 0.63 22.42
N LEU A 345 1.64 0.14 21.73
CA LEU A 345 1.76 -0.31 20.34
C LEU A 345 2.13 0.84 19.40
N GLY A 346 1.53 2.02 19.61
CA GLY A 346 1.86 3.21 18.83
C GLY A 346 3.32 3.65 19.05
N ALA A 347 3.75 3.71 20.31
CA ALA A 347 5.12 4.05 20.67
C ALA A 347 6.13 3.02 20.15
N LEU A 348 5.78 1.74 20.14
CA LEU A 348 6.59 0.67 19.56
C LEU A 348 6.76 0.86 18.05
N LEU A 349 5.67 1.11 17.32
CA LEU A 349 5.72 1.39 15.88
C LEU A 349 6.59 2.60 15.57
N ASP A 350 6.42 3.70 16.32
CA ASP A 350 7.25 4.90 16.18
C ASP A 350 8.73 4.61 16.47
N SER A 351 9.04 3.80 17.50
CA SER A 351 10.40 3.40 17.86
C SER A 351 11.07 2.53 16.79
N CYS A 352 10.29 1.66 16.15
CA CYS A 352 10.69 0.89 14.97
C CYS A 352 10.91 1.77 13.72
N GLY A 353 10.49 3.04 13.74
CA GLY A 353 10.52 3.92 12.56
C GLY A 353 9.41 3.60 11.55
N LEU A 354 8.32 2.96 11.99
CA LEU A 354 7.16 2.64 11.16
C LEU A 354 6.07 3.70 11.33
N GLU A 355 5.56 4.21 10.21
CA GLU A 355 4.49 5.21 10.20
C GLU A 355 3.11 4.55 10.32
N GLU A 356 2.33 4.95 11.34
CA GLU A 356 0.93 4.53 11.50
C GLU A 356 -0.06 5.41 10.71
N SER A 357 -1.18 4.80 10.30
CA SER A 357 -2.36 5.49 9.79
C SER A 357 -3.28 5.85 10.95
N LYS A 358 -3.01 7.00 11.59
CA LYS A 358 -3.76 7.48 12.76
C LYS A 358 -5.28 7.52 12.57
N GLN A 359 -5.74 7.80 11.35
CA GLN A 359 -7.17 7.91 11.02
C GLN A 359 -7.88 6.54 10.93
N LYS A 360 -7.13 5.45 10.72
CA LYS A 360 -7.68 4.10 10.64
C LYS A 360 -7.54 3.32 11.95
N GLY A 361 -6.76 3.85 12.89
CA GLY A 361 -6.67 3.31 14.24
C GLY A 361 -8.01 3.37 14.95
N VAL A 362 -8.29 2.37 15.78
CA VAL A 362 -9.44 2.37 16.67
C VAL A 362 -8.90 2.24 18.08
N ALA A 363 -9.11 3.29 18.88
CA ALA A 363 -8.80 3.29 20.30
C ALA A 363 -9.63 2.21 21.03
N PRO A 364 -9.21 1.79 22.23
CA PRO A 364 -9.89 0.76 23.00
C PRO A 364 -11.41 0.96 23.08
N THR A 365 -12.14 -0.07 22.65
CA THR A 365 -13.59 -0.07 22.56
C THR A 365 -14.12 -1.48 22.81
N THR A 366 -15.39 -1.63 23.11
CA THR A 366 -16.00 -2.96 23.19
C THR A 366 -16.51 -3.48 21.85
N ARG A 367 -16.55 -2.64 20.81
CA ARG A 367 -17.02 -3.00 19.47
C ARG A 367 -16.12 -2.46 18.38
N MET A 368 -15.57 -3.34 17.53
CA MET A 368 -14.60 -2.97 16.49
C MET A 368 -14.72 -3.86 15.25
N GLU A 369 -14.61 -3.28 14.05
CA GLU A 369 -14.41 -4.05 12.81
C GLU A 369 -12.92 -4.37 12.62
N PHE A 370 -12.59 -5.66 12.49
CA PHE A 370 -11.24 -6.17 12.21
C PHE A 370 -11.32 -7.26 11.13
N LEU A 371 -10.47 -7.15 10.10
CA LEU A 371 -10.46 -8.07 8.94
C LEU A 371 -11.83 -8.29 8.26
N GLY A 372 -12.71 -7.28 8.31
CA GLY A 372 -14.05 -7.35 7.72
C GLY A 372 -15.10 -8.02 8.60
N ILE A 373 -14.79 -8.36 9.86
CA ILE A 373 -15.72 -8.88 10.86
C ILE A 373 -15.85 -7.88 11.99
N THR A 374 -17.07 -7.60 12.44
CA THR A 374 -17.30 -6.82 13.65
C THR A 374 -17.29 -7.73 14.87
N VAL A 375 -16.48 -7.38 15.86
CA VAL A 375 -16.40 -8.06 17.15
C VAL A 375 -17.07 -7.19 18.21
N ASP A 376 -17.94 -7.77 19.04
CA ASP A 376 -18.57 -7.13 20.21
C ASP A 376 -18.24 -7.93 21.47
N THR A 377 -17.44 -7.36 22.37
CA THR A 377 -16.95 -8.03 23.59
C THR A 377 -17.95 -8.00 24.75
N VAL A 378 -19.02 -7.19 24.66
CA VAL A 378 -20.10 -7.17 25.66
C VAL A 378 -21.10 -8.28 25.36
N LYS A 379 -21.54 -8.36 24.11
CA LYS A 379 -22.46 -9.41 23.64
C LYS A 379 -21.73 -10.74 23.40
N LEU A 380 -20.40 -10.69 23.32
CA LEU A 380 -19.56 -11.79 22.89
C LEU A 380 -20.03 -12.31 21.53
N THR A 381 -20.06 -11.45 20.52
CA THR A 381 -20.52 -11.81 19.18
C THR A 381 -19.54 -11.42 18.07
N LEU A 382 -19.56 -12.20 16.98
CA LEU A 382 -18.96 -11.86 15.68
C LEU A 382 -20.09 -11.58 14.70
N GLU A 383 -20.02 -10.45 14.00
CA GLU A 383 -21.02 -10.01 13.02
C GLU A 383 -20.35 -9.72 11.68
N VAL A 384 -20.93 -10.21 10.58
CA VAL A 384 -20.56 -9.78 9.23
C VAL A 384 -21.25 -8.44 8.95
N PRO A 385 -20.51 -7.35 8.69
CA PRO A 385 -21.12 -6.06 8.38
C PRO A 385 -22.05 -6.13 7.15
N ASP A 386 -23.21 -5.46 7.22
CA ASP A 386 -24.25 -5.43 6.18
C ASP A 386 -23.73 -5.10 4.77
N GLN A 387 -22.66 -4.31 4.69
CA GLN A 387 -22.01 -3.95 3.43
C GLN A 387 -21.46 -5.15 2.65
N PHE A 388 -21.15 -6.26 3.33
CA PHE A 388 -20.72 -7.51 2.70
C PHE A 388 -21.87 -8.48 2.44
N LEU A 389 -23.10 -8.11 2.83
CA LEU A 389 -24.34 -8.88 2.67
C LEU A 389 -25.23 -8.35 1.53
N LYS A 390 -24.73 -7.51 0.62
CA LYS A 390 -25.57 -6.99 -0.48
C LYS A 390 -25.59 -7.95 -1.68
N LYS A 391 -26.81 -8.10 -2.24
CA LYS A 391 -27.25 -8.97 -3.34
C LYS A 391 -26.22 -9.14 -4.46
N ASP A 392 -25.94 -10.40 -4.79
CA ASP A 392 -25.16 -10.96 -5.92
C ASP A 392 -23.98 -11.84 -5.48
N ASP A 393 -23.78 -12.03 -4.18
CA ASP A 393 -22.73 -12.90 -3.66
C ASP A 393 -23.23 -14.29 -3.27
N ILE A 394 -22.52 -15.33 -3.73
CA ILE A 394 -22.69 -16.74 -3.32
C ILE A 394 -22.69 -16.90 -1.79
N LEU A 395 -21.95 -16.03 -1.07
CA LEU A 395 -21.97 -15.96 0.39
C LEU A 395 -23.33 -15.55 0.96
N HIS A 396 -24.08 -14.68 0.29
CA HIS A 396 -25.39 -14.26 0.78
C HIS A 396 -26.38 -15.42 0.78
N GLU A 397 -26.35 -16.29 -0.23
CA GLU A 397 -27.17 -17.51 -0.26
C GLU A 397 -26.71 -18.53 0.81
N GLN A 398 -25.39 -18.76 0.95
CA GLN A 398 -24.86 -19.66 2.00
C GLN A 398 -25.12 -19.14 3.44
N LEU A 399 -25.05 -17.83 3.67
CA LEU A 399 -25.33 -17.23 4.98
C LEU A 399 -26.84 -17.18 5.30
N LEU A 400 -27.69 -17.06 4.27
CA LEU A 400 -29.14 -17.20 4.41
C LEU A 400 -29.53 -18.64 4.77
N GLU A 401 -28.85 -19.64 4.21
CA GLU A 401 -29.09 -21.06 4.53
C GLU A 401 -28.75 -21.41 5.99
N VAL A 402 -27.75 -20.74 6.59
CA VAL A 402 -27.32 -21.01 7.98
C VAL A 402 -27.94 -20.04 9.01
N ASN A 403 -28.73 -19.04 8.59
CA ASN A 403 -29.53 -18.15 9.47
C ASN A 403 -28.75 -17.47 10.62
N LYS A 404 -27.42 -17.36 10.53
CA LYS A 404 -26.56 -16.81 11.59
C LYS A 404 -25.59 -15.77 11.01
N TYR A 405 -26.03 -14.52 11.03
CA TYR A 405 -25.19 -13.33 10.77
C TYR A 405 -24.41 -12.88 12.01
N ILE A 406 -24.75 -13.47 13.16
CA ILE A 406 -24.21 -13.17 14.48
C ILE A 406 -23.88 -14.52 15.11
N ILE A 407 -22.62 -14.75 15.43
CA ILE A 407 -22.15 -15.97 16.12
C ILE A 407 -21.70 -15.56 17.51
N THR A 408 -22.14 -16.28 18.55
CA THR A 408 -21.58 -16.02 19.89
C THR A 408 -20.15 -16.57 19.98
N LEU A 409 -19.24 -15.87 20.67
CA LEU A 409 -17.86 -16.31 20.83
C LEU A 409 -17.78 -17.69 21.53
N ASN A 410 -18.76 -18.01 22.39
CA ASN A 410 -18.85 -19.32 23.04
C ASN A 410 -19.27 -20.44 22.07
N GLU A 411 -20.19 -20.19 21.15
CA GLU A 411 -20.54 -21.16 20.10
C GLU A 411 -19.38 -21.36 19.12
N PHE A 412 -18.64 -20.29 18.81
CA PHE A 412 -17.50 -20.33 17.91
C PHE A 412 -16.36 -21.24 18.41
N LEU A 413 -16.18 -21.34 19.73
CA LEU A 413 -15.10 -22.10 20.34
C LEU A 413 -15.50 -23.51 20.82
N GLY A 414 -16.80 -23.83 20.82
CA GLY A 414 -17.37 -25.05 21.43
C GLY A 414 -17.69 -26.20 20.47
N GLN A 415 -17.44 -26.07 19.17
CA GLN A 415 -17.80 -27.09 18.17
C GLN A 415 -16.61 -27.46 17.27
N ASN A 416 -16.41 -28.76 17.07
CA ASN A 416 -16.10 -29.32 15.75
C ASN A 416 -17.31 -29.02 14.83
N SER A 417 -17.53 -27.74 14.49
CA SER A 417 -18.60 -27.33 13.60
C SER A 417 -18.17 -27.72 12.19
N PRO A 418 -18.87 -28.63 11.50
CA PRO A 418 -18.69 -28.78 10.07
C PRO A 418 -19.19 -27.48 9.44
N ASP A 419 -18.35 -26.87 8.61
CA ASP A 419 -18.73 -25.89 7.58
C ASP A 419 -18.91 -24.40 7.94
N PHE A 420 -18.61 -23.90 9.14
CA PHE A 420 -18.53 -22.44 9.36
C PHE A 420 -17.13 -21.88 9.14
N ASN A 421 -16.69 -21.89 7.88
CA ASN A 421 -15.39 -21.37 7.51
C ASN A 421 -15.45 -19.83 7.43
N LEU A 422 -15.37 -19.12 8.58
CA LEU A 422 -15.17 -17.66 8.64
C LEU A 422 -13.93 -17.23 7.85
N ASP A 423 -13.04 -18.17 7.50
CA ASP A 423 -11.99 -17.91 6.53
C ASP A 423 -12.54 -17.42 5.18
N ILE A 424 -13.71 -17.88 4.73
CA ILE A 424 -14.34 -17.44 3.48
C ILE A 424 -14.77 -15.97 3.57
N LEU A 425 -15.12 -15.46 4.75
CA LEU A 425 -15.52 -14.06 4.96
C LEU A 425 -14.31 -13.11 5.08
N ALA A 426 -13.33 -13.50 5.89
CA ALA A 426 -12.02 -12.83 5.93
C ALA A 426 -11.28 -12.97 4.59
N SER A 427 -11.65 -13.96 3.76
CA SER A 427 -11.10 -14.15 2.42
C SER A 427 -11.34 -12.94 1.54
N ARG A 428 -12.34 -12.09 1.75
CA ARG A 428 -12.54 -10.91 0.89
C ARG A 428 -11.49 -9.83 1.07
N LYS A 429 -11.05 -9.53 2.31
CA LYS A 429 -9.86 -8.68 2.51
C LYS A 429 -8.63 -9.38 1.91
N ARG A 430 -8.46 -10.68 2.17
CA ARG A 430 -7.40 -11.51 1.54
C ARG A 430 -7.44 -11.49 0.01
N HIS A 431 -8.62 -11.52 -0.60
CA HIS A 431 -8.83 -11.60 -2.04
C HIS A 431 -8.63 -10.24 -2.69
N TYR A 432 -9.00 -9.13 -2.04
CA TYR A 432 -8.62 -7.79 -2.50
C TYR A 432 -7.11 -7.53 -2.40
N ASP A 433 -6.45 -8.02 -1.35
CA ASP A 433 -5.00 -7.88 -1.21
C ASP A 433 -4.23 -8.84 -2.14
N LEU A 434 -4.73 -10.07 -2.37
CA LEU A 434 -4.13 -11.08 -3.26
C LEU A 434 -4.51 -10.92 -4.75
N GLN A 435 -5.69 -10.40 -5.11
CA GLN A 435 -6.09 -10.17 -6.52
C GLN A 435 -5.29 -9.06 -7.19
N THR A 436 -4.53 -8.26 -6.43
CA THR A 436 -3.52 -7.36 -7.01
C THR A 436 -2.33 -8.12 -7.64
N SER A 437 -2.28 -9.45 -7.54
CA SER A 437 -1.29 -10.32 -8.20
C SER A 437 -1.85 -11.14 -9.38
N TYR A 438 -3.16 -11.12 -9.64
CA TYR A 438 -3.79 -11.87 -10.73
C TYR A 438 -4.83 -11.02 -11.46
N SER A 439 -4.37 -10.16 -12.37
CA SER A 439 -5.21 -9.55 -13.40
C SER A 439 -5.07 -10.37 -14.68
N THR A 440 -5.83 -11.46 -14.78
CA THR A 440 -6.55 -11.98 -15.97
C THR A 440 -6.81 -13.48 -15.80
N SER A 441 -8.11 -13.85 -15.74
CA SER A 441 -8.66 -15.21 -15.76
C SER A 441 -8.37 -16.09 -14.53
N PHE A 442 -9.22 -16.04 -13.50
CA PHE A 442 -9.66 -17.22 -12.73
C PHE A 442 -10.86 -16.81 -11.85
N ALA A 443 -12.01 -16.64 -12.49
CA ALA A 443 -13.30 -16.87 -11.84
C ALA A 443 -13.63 -18.35 -12.06
N LEU A 444 -14.14 -19.01 -11.02
CA LEU A 444 -14.36 -20.46 -10.90
C LEU A 444 -13.08 -21.28 -10.70
N TYR A 445 -12.85 -21.69 -9.46
CA TYR A 445 -12.70 -23.08 -9.00
C TYR A 445 -12.06 -23.02 -7.62
N PHE A 446 -12.84 -23.26 -6.56
CA PHE A 446 -12.45 -24.05 -5.39
C PHE A 446 -13.72 -24.40 -4.62
N PHE A 447 -14.11 -25.67 -4.75
CA PHE A 447 -14.75 -26.45 -3.70
C PHE A 447 -13.74 -26.75 -2.60
#